data_AF-A0AAW6J3Z3-F1
#
_entry.id   AF-A0AAW6J3Z3-F1
#
_cell.length_a   1.000
_cell.length_b   1.000
_cell.length_c   1.000
_cell.angle_alpha   90.00
_cell.angle_beta   90.00
_cell.angle_gamma   90.00
#
_symmetry.space_group_name_H-M   'P 1'
#
loop_
_entity.id
_entity.type
_entity.pdbx_description
1 polymer ?
#
loop_
_entity_poly.entity_id
_entity_poly.type
_entity_poly.pdbx_seq_one_letter_code
_entity_poly.pdbx_strand_id
1 'polypeptide(L)'
;MNQIQLNVIRDALREKSTQVRLNKTWQLLHEEHGIGKRVINALCLKERDYQILENLYQQYRKDNVLDELPTAQNRLETVKVHRNEKNTSKQVFADQLVFASVHHDLPLKSVSMPIGYPTFVPTIDIGELDTTGIKRLVVLENASMLITLHEWYEYLPRSWQSSLFVYRGQGQNQSTVKALLGQLGWNIPVAIYADFDPSGLSIVMNYLNIRPVSALVPKGWEALQNNHPCNRTDKYLDQFSKLTNLKDRFTKNSYPHKIFTVMQTEKIALMQENVLLLSELECIEF
;
A
#
# COMPACT_ATOMS: atom_id res chain seq x y z
N MET A 1 -31.80 19.23 1.63
CA MET A 1 -30.89 18.40 2.44
C MET A 1 -29.71 17.96 1.60
N ASN A 2 -28.47 18.09 2.09
CA ASN A 2 -27.26 17.73 1.34
C ASN A 2 -26.86 16.25 1.59
N GLN A 3 -25.94 15.73 0.77
CA GLN A 3 -25.53 14.31 0.84
C GLN A 3 -24.84 13.96 2.17
N ILE A 4 -24.21 14.93 2.85
CA ILE A 4 -23.57 14.74 4.15
C ILE A 4 -24.62 14.57 5.25
N GLN A 5 -25.69 15.37 5.23
CA GLN A 5 -26.83 15.25 6.14
C GLN A 5 -27.49 13.87 5.97
N LEU A 6 -27.74 13.43 4.74
CA LEU A 6 -28.36 12.11 4.48
C LEU A 6 -27.53 10.93 4.98
N ASN A 7 -26.20 10.96 4.82
CA ASN A 7 -25.33 9.90 5.31
C ASN A 7 -25.34 9.82 6.84
N VAL A 8 -25.25 10.97 7.51
CA VAL A 8 -25.26 11.04 8.98
C VAL A 8 -26.60 10.57 9.57
N ILE A 9 -27.72 10.88 8.90
CA ILE A 9 -29.06 10.39 9.25
C ILE A 9 -29.10 8.86 9.13
N ARG A 10 -28.63 8.30 8.00
CA ARG A 10 -28.61 6.86 7.75
C ARG A 10 -27.80 6.11 8.81
N ASP A 11 -26.62 6.61 9.13
CA ASP A 11 -25.72 5.95 10.08
C ASP A 11 -26.36 5.94 11.49
N ALA A 12 -27.02 7.03 11.91
CA ALA A 12 -27.77 7.08 13.17
C ALA A 12 -29.02 6.19 13.20
N LEU A 13 -29.75 6.07 12.09
CA LEU A 13 -30.90 5.17 11.97
C LEU A 13 -30.48 3.69 12.05
N ARG A 14 -29.33 3.33 11.45
CA ARG A 14 -28.78 1.96 11.46
C ARG A 14 -28.24 1.56 12.82
N GLU A 15 -27.43 2.42 13.43
CA GLU A 15 -26.81 2.15 14.73
C GLU A 15 -27.78 2.29 15.90
N LYS A 16 -28.96 2.90 15.68
CA LYS A 16 -29.92 3.30 16.73
C LYS A 16 -29.23 4.05 17.88
N SER A 17 -28.29 4.92 17.53
CA SER A 17 -27.41 5.61 18.48
C SER A 17 -28.20 6.57 19.37
N THR A 18 -28.33 6.25 20.65
CA THR A 18 -29.09 7.04 21.64
C THR A 18 -28.54 8.45 21.85
N GLN A 19 -27.27 8.65 21.46
CA GLN A 19 -26.58 9.92 21.56
C GLN A 19 -25.65 10.10 20.36
N VAL A 20 -25.68 11.30 19.76
CA VAL A 20 -24.82 11.67 18.64
C VAL A 20 -24.01 12.91 18.98
N ARG A 21 -22.73 12.93 18.63
CA ARG A 21 -21.85 14.07 18.90
C ARG A 21 -22.31 15.30 18.12
N LEU A 22 -22.38 16.45 18.79
CA LEU A 22 -22.80 17.70 18.19
C LEU A 22 -21.71 18.21 17.23
N ASN A 23 -21.89 17.92 15.93
CA ASN A 23 -21.08 18.46 14.84
C ASN A 23 -21.94 19.44 14.01
N LYS A 24 -21.33 20.15 13.04
CA LYS A 24 -22.05 21.14 12.22
C LYS A 24 -23.30 20.57 11.53
N THR A 25 -23.26 19.31 11.12
CA THR A 25 -24.37 18.62 10.46
C THR A 25 -25.51 18.32 11.42
N TRP A 26 -25.22 17.77 12.60
CA TRP A 26 -26.21 17.51 13.65
C TRP A 26 -26.78 18.81 14.23
N GLN A 27 -25.98 19.87 14.31
CA GLN A 27 -26.45 21.18 14.72
C GLN A 27 -27.50 21.74 13.74
N LEU A 28 -27.23 21.68 12.43
CA LEU A 28 -28.20 22.09 11.42
C LEU A 28 -29.48 21.25 11.48
N LEU A 29 -29.36 19.92 11.60
CA LEU A 29 -30.52 19.02 11.71
C LEU A 29 -31.35 19.30 12.97
N HIS A 30 -30.71 19.68 14.08
CA HIS A 30 -31.39 20.10 15.30
C HIS A 30 -32.12 21.44 15.12
N GLU A 31 -31.49 22.42 14.48
CA GLU A 31 -32.03 23.76 14.25
C GLU A 31 -33.18 23.76 13.23
N GLU A 32 -33.06 22.98 12.15
CA GLU A 32 -34.04 22.95 11.04
C GLU A 32 -35.24 22.03 11.32
N HIS A 33 -35.04 20.93 12.04
CA HIS A 33 -36.06 19.88 12.20
C HIS A 33 -36.36 19.51 13.66
N GLY A 34 -35.73 20.18 14.63
CA GLY A 34 -35.98 19.94 16.06
C GLY A 34 -35.51 18.56 16.56
N ILE A 35 -34.54 17.96 15.86
CA ILE A 35 -34.08 16.58 16.12
C ILE A 35 -33.21 16.53 17.39
N GLY A 36 -33.62 15.70 18.35
CA GLY A 36 -32.86 15.42 19.57
C GLY A 36 -32.89 16.55 20.60
N LYS A 37 -32.51 16.25 21.85
CA LYS A 37 -32.33 17.25 22.91
C LYS A 37 -30.85 17.55 23.11
N ARG A 38 -30.48 18.83 23.08
CA ARG A 38 -29.09 19.26 23.29
C ARG A 38 -28.62 18.98 24.71
N VAL A 39 -27.48 18.30 24.80
CA VAL A 39 -26.64 18.11 25.98
C VAL A 39 -25.27 18.69 25.64
N ILE A 40 -24.47 19.07 26.63
CA ILE A 40 -23.21 19.84 26.53
C ILE A 40 -22.50 19.72 25.16
N ASN A 41 -22.11 18.51 24.74
CA ASN A 41 -21.44 18.27 23.44
C ASN A 41 -22.15 17.24 22.53
N ALA A 42 -23.45 17.00 22.71
CA ALA A 42 -24.17 15.95 22.00
C ALA A 42 -25.68 16.23 21.88
N LEU A 43 -26.35 15.50 21.00
CA LEU A 43 -27.81 15.40 20.96
C LEU A 43 -28.23 14.03 21.46
N CYS A 44 -29.14 14.00 22.43
CA CYS A 44 -29.81 12.76 22.84
C CYS A 44 -31.05 12.56 21.97
N LEU A 45 -31.09 11.43 21.27
CA LEU A 45 -32.18 11.08 20.37
C LEU A 45 -33.22 10.23 21.10
N LYS A 46 -34.50 10.55 20.89
CA LYS A 46 -35.65 9.78 21.36
C LYS A 46 -36.33 9.10 20.18
N GLU A 47 -37.19 8.14 20.48
CA GLU A 47 -37.93 7.36 19.47
C GLU A 47 -38.65 8.21 18.42
N ARG A 48 -39.25 9.34 18.85
CA ARG A 48 -39.85 10.35 17.95
C ARG A 48 -38.85 10.96 16.95
N ASP A 49 -37.60 11.10 17.35
CA ASP A 49 -36.56 11.72 16.53
C ASP A 49 -36.13 10.74 15.41
N TYR A 50 -36.14 9.43 15.68
CA TYR A 50 -35.91 8.41 14.65
C TYR A 50 -37.01 8.38 13.60
N GLN A 51 -38.27 8.58 13.99
CA GLN A 51 -39.38 8.68 13.01
C GLN A 51 -39.21 9.91 12.11
N ILE A 52 -38.78 11.05 12.67
CA ILE A 52 -38.49 12.26 11.89
C ILE A 52 -37.30 12.02 10.95
N LEU A 53 -36.23 11.40 11.45
CA LEU A 53 -35.04 11.05 10.67
C LEU A 53 -35.37 10.08 9.52
N GLU A 54 -36.22 9.09 9.77
CA GLU A 54 -36.66 8.11 8.76
C GLU A 54 -37.52 8.77 7.68
N ASN A 55 -38.49 9.60 8.08
CA ASN A 55 -39.30 10.38 7.13
C ASN A 55 -38.45 11.33 6.28
N LEU A 56 -37.49 12.03 6.91
CA LEU A 56 -36.56 12.90 6.21
C LEU A 56 -35.65 12.12 5.27
N TYR A 57 -35.22 10.92 5.64
CA TYR A 57 -34.41 10.09 4.76
C TYR A 57 -35.24 9.61 3.54
N GLN A 58 -36.42 9.04 3.79
CA GLN A 58 -37.34 8.52 2.76
C GLN A 58 -37.83 9.60 1.78
N GLN A 59 -37.97 10.85 2.23
CA GLN A 59 -38.36 11.97 1.36
C GLN A 59 -37.32 12.27 0.27
N TYR A 60 -36.04 12.00 0.53
CA TYR A 60 -34.94 12.33 -0.38
C TYR A 60 -34.27 11.09 -0.99
N ARG A 61 -34.54 9.90 -0.47
CA ARG A 61 -33.99 8.60 -0.90
C ARG A 61 -35.10 7.56 -0.93
N LYS A 62 -35.25 6.86 -2.06
CA LYS A 62 -36.22 5.75 -2.21
C LYS A 62 -35.66 4.38 -1.80
N ASP A 63 -34.46 4.34 -1.20
CA ASP A 63 -33.83 3.12 -0.71
C ASP A 63 -34.23 2.87 0.75
N ASN A 64 -34.51 1.62 1.14
CA ASN A 64 -34.77 1.31 2.54
C ASN A 64 -33.47 1.45 3.35
N VAL A 65 -33.52 2.22 4.44
CA VAL A 65 -32.37 2.48 5.34
C VAL A 65 -31.72 1.19 5.86
N LEU A 66 -32.54 0.14 6.03
CA LEU A 66 -32.17 -1.16 6.57
C LEU A 66 -31.79 -2.20 5.51
N ASP A 67 -31.92 -1.91 4.21
CA ASP A 67 -31.44 -2.84 3.20
C ASP A 67 -29.90 -2.86 3.25
N GLU A 68 -29.36 -4.01 3.62
CA GLU A 68 -27.95 -4.31 3.44
C GLU A 68 -27.64 -4.16 1.95
N LEU A 69 -26.66 -3.31 1.62
CA LEU A 69 -26.19 -3.23 0.26
C LEU A 69 -25.71 -4.62 -0.14
N PRO A 70 -26.21 -5.19 -1.25
CA PRO A 70 -25.62 -6.39 -1.82
C PRO A 70 -24.14 -6.11 -1.97
N THR A 71 -23.30 -6.99 -1.42
CA THR A 71 -21.85 -6.93 -1.59
C THR A 71 -21.54 -7.29 -3.05
N ALA A 72 -21.86 -6.37 -3.96
CA ALA A 72 -21.69 -6.58 -5.39
C ALA A 72 -20.20 -6.59 -5.70
N GLN A 73 -19.70 -7.76 -6.09
CA GLN A 73 -18.31 -8.01 -6.43
C GLN A 73 -17.87 -7.33 -7.73
N ASN A 74 -18.74 -6.61 -8.45
CA ASN A 74 -18.36 -5.92 -9.68
C ASN A 74 -19.07 -4.57 -9.88
N ARG A 75 -18.26 -3.52 -10.12
CA ARG A 75 -18.72 -2.15 -10.41
C ARG A 75 -19.58 -2.06 -11.69
N LEU A 76 -19.30 -2.91 -12.68
CA LEU A 76 -20.09 -2.99 -13.92
C LEU A 76 -21.54 -3.44 -13.68
N GLU A 77 -21.79 -4.25 -12.65
CA GLU A 77 -23.14 -4.64 -12.26
C GLU A 77 -23.86 -3.53 -11.47
N THR A 78 -23.08 -2.66 -10.79
CA THR A 78 -23.61 -1.50 -10.05
C THR A 78 -24.14 -0.41 -10.99
N VAL A 79 -23.61 -0.31 -12.22
CA VAL A 79 -24.09 0.65 -13.24
C VAL A 79 -25.54 0.38 -13.66
N LYS A 80 -26.00 -0.88 -13.60
CA LYS A 80 -27.40 -1.22 -13.91
C LYS A 80 -28.40 -0.71 -12.87
N VAL A 81 -27.96 -0.44 -11.65
CA VAL A 81 -28.87 -0.09 -10.54
C VAL A 81 -28.72 1.38 -10.13
N HIS A 82 -27.55 2.00 -10.31
CA HIS A 82 -27.30 3.36 -9.82
C HIS A 82 -26.77 4.28 -10.94
N ARG A 83 -27.61 5.20 -11.40
CA ARG A 83 -27.32 6.23 -12.42
C ARG A 83 -26.32 7.31 -11.97
N ASN A 84 -25.58 7.07 -10.88
CA ASN A 84 -24.67 8.03 -10.25
C ASN A 84 -23.33 7.35 -9.92
N GLU A 85 -22.38 7.44 -10.85
CA GLU A 85 -21.03 6.86 -10.79
C GLU A 85 -20.10 7.48 -9.73
N LYS A 86 -20.54 8.49 -8.96
CA LYS A 86 -19.64 9.29 -8.11
C LYS A 86 -19.55 8.88 -6.64
N ASN A 87 -20.09 7.73 -6.25
CA ASN A 87 -20.15 7.30 -4.83
C ASN A 87 -19.55 5.92 -4.55
N THR A 88 -18.32 5.69 -4.99
CA THR A 88 -17.48 4.62 -4.43
C THR A 88 -16.08 5.17 -4.20
N SER A 89 -15.79 5.55 -2.95
CA SER A 89 -14.46 6.03 -2.51
C SER A 89 -13.39 4.93 -2.43
N LYS A 90 -13.64 3.75 -3.01
CA LYS A 90 -12.58 2.81 -3.36
C LYS A 90 -11.94 3.27 -4.66
N GLN A 91 -10.67 3.69 -4.60
CA GLN A 91 -9.86 3.89 -5.78
C GLN A 91 -9.93 2.60 -6.62
N VAL A 92 -10.18 2.74 -7.93
CA VAL A 92 -10.33 1.63 -8.89
C VAL A 92 -9.14 0.65 -8.85
N PHE A 93 -7.98 1.14 -8.38
CA PHE A 93 -6.70 0.43 -8.38
C PHE A 93 -6.10 0.21 -6.98
N ALA A 94 -6.81 0.55 -5.89
CA ALA A 94 -6.24 0.54 -4.53
C ALA A 94 -5.75 -0.85 -4.06
N ASP A 95 -6.31 -1.90 -4.64
CA ASP A 95 -6.02 -3.29 -4.27
C ASP A 95 -5.22 -4.03 -5.37
N GLN A 96 -4.69 -3.32 -6.38
CA GLN A 96 -3.99 -3.94 -7.49
C GLN A 96 -2.47 -3.97 -7.30
N LEU A 97 -1.89 -5.12 -7.63
CA LEU A 97 -0.45 -5.38 -7.68
C LEU A 97 0.05 -5.03 -9.08
N VAL A 98 1.19 -4.33 -9.15
CA VAL A 98 1.81 -3.95 -10.42
C VAL A 98 3.05 -4.80 -10.63
N PHE A 99 3.06 -5.59 -11.70
CA PHE A 99 4.12 -6.54 -12.00
C PHE A 99 4.94 -6.15 -13.22
N ALA A 100 6.16 -6.67 -13.30
CA ALA A 100 7.00 -6.70 -14.49
C ALA A 100 7.88 -7.96 -14.47
N SER A 101 8.41 -8.32 -15.63
CA SER A 101 9.39 -9.40 -15.76
C SER A 101 10.16 -9.25 -17.05
N VAL A 102 11.27 -9.98 -17.17
CA VAL A 102 12.03 -10.15 -18.42
C VAL A 102 11.93 -11.59 -18.92
N HIS A 103 12.08 -12.57 -18.02
CA HIS A 103 12.18 -14.00 -18.37
C HIS A 103 11.15 -14.90 -17.67
N HIS A 104 10.25 -14.32 -16.88
CA HIS A 104 9.26 -15.07 -16.11
C HIS A 104 7.85 -14.64 -16.48
N ASP A 105 6.98 -15.59 -16.79
CA ASP A 105 5.57 -15.30 -16.97
C ASP A 105 4.92 -14.96 -15.64
N LEU A 106 3.82 -14.22 -15.71
CA LEU A 106 2.96 -13.94 -14.58
C LEU A 106 1.98 -15.12 -14.41
N PRO A 107 2.06 -15.89 -13.30
CA PRO A 107 1.14 -16.98 -13.06
C PRO A 107 -0.21 -16.45 -12.56
N LEU A 108 -1.25 -16.55 -13.39
CA LEU A 108 -2.63 -16.30 -13.01
C LEU A 108 -3.35 -17.65 -12.85
N LYS A 109 -4.42 -17.67 -12.06
CA LYS A 109 -5.24 -18.88 -11.86
C LYS A 109 -5.80 -19.46 -13.15
N SER A 110 -6.06 -18.62 -14.15
CA SER A 110 -6.61 -19.00 -15.45
C SER A 110 -5.56 -19.26 -16.52
N VAL A 111 -4.39 -18.62 -16.44
CA VAL A 111 -3.37 -18.65 -17.50
C VAL A 111 -2.00 -18.20 -16.98
N SER A 112 -0.93 -18.71 -17.57
CA SER A 112 0.41 -18.11 -17.43
C SER A 112 0.56 -17.00 -18.48
N MET A 113 0.60 -15.74 -18.05
CA MET A 113 0.62 -14.60 -18.96
C MET A 113 2.06 -14.13 -19.22
N PRO A 114 2.51 -14.07 -20.48
CA PRO A 114 3.82 -13.49 -20.80
C PRO A 114 3.78 -11.97 -20.60
N ILE A 115 4.64 -11.46 -19.71
CA ILE A 115 4.72 -10.03 -19.37
C ILE A 115 6.11 -9.43 -19.65
N GLY A 116 6.96 -10.17 -20.39
CA GLY A 116 8.35 -9.85 -20.68
C GLY A 116 8.59 -8.71 -21.68
N TYR A 117 7.63 -7.81 -21.88
CA TYR A 117 7.76 -6.73 -22.87
C TYR A 117 8.23 -5.42 -22.21
N PRO A 118 9.18 -4.68 -22.80
CA PRO A 118 9.64 -3.40 -22.26
C PRO A 118 8.49 -2.43 -21.98
N THR A 119 8.52 -1.76 -20.83
CA THR A 119 7.51 -0.79 -20.35
C THR A 119 6.10 -1.34 -20.10
N PHE A 120 5.86 -2.63 -20.37
CA PHE A 120 4.57 -3.27 -20.08
C PHE A 120 4.49 -3.68 -18.61
N VAL A 121 3.55 -3.08 -17.88
CA VAL A 121 3.35 -3.32 -16.45
C VAL A 121 1.88 -3.66 -16.15
N PRO A 122 1.50 -4.95 -16.14
CA PRO A 122 0.13 -5.33 -15.82
C PRO A 122 -0.22 -5.03 -14.37
N THR A 123 -1.49 -4.68 -14.16
CA THR A 123 -2.09 -4.44 -12.85
C THR A 123 -3.09 -5.55 -12.56
N ILE A 124 -2.92 -6.22 -11.41
CA ILE A 124 -3.53 -7.53 -11.16
C ILE A 124 -4.12 -7.54 -9.75
N ASP A 125 -5.36 -8.02 -9.64
CA ASP A 125 -5.94 -8.30 -8.34
C ASP A 125 -5.25 -9.51 -7.69
N ILE A 126 -4.94 -9.42 -6.40
CA ILE A 126 -4.28 -10.53 -5.67
C ILE A 126 -5.07 -11.84 -5.76
N GLY A 127 -6.40 -11.77 -5.86
CA GLY A 127 -7.30 -12.91 -6.01
C GLY A 127 -7.20 -13.63 -7.35
N GLU A 128 -6.62 -13.03 -8.38
CA GLU A 128 -6.40 -13.67 -9.69
C GLU A 128 -5.03 -14.36 -9.79
N LEU A 129 -4.14 -14.09 -8.85
CA LEU A 129 -2.77 -14.61 -8.87
C LEU A 129 -2.74 -16.08 -8.45
N ASP A 130 -1.98 -16.89 -9.19
CA ASP A 130 -1.57 -18.22 -8.74
C ASP A 130 -0.22 -18.12 -8.02
N THR A 131 -0.28 -18.03 -6.69
CA THR A 131 0.92 -17.90 -5.84
C THR A 131 1.81 -19.14 -5.86
N THR A 132 1.32 -20.30 -6.30
CA THR A 132 2.11 -21.54 -6.40
C THR A 132 2.99 -21.57 -7.65
N GLY A 133 2.59 -20.83 -8.68
CA GLY A 133 3.36 -20.60 -9.90
C GLY A 133 4.60 -19.72 -9.67
N ILE A 134 4.57 -18.83 -8.67
CA ILE A 134 5.66 -17.88 -8.40
C ILE A 134 6.89 -18.63 -7.88
N LYS A 135 8.02 -18.50 -8.58
CA LYS A 135 9.27 -19.18 -8.20
C LYS A 135 10.25 -18.28 -7.47
N ARG A 136 10.21 -16.98 -7.72
CA ARG A 136 11.08 -15.96 -7.11
C ARG A 136 10.45 -14.59 -7.28
N LEU A 137 10.50 -13.76 -6.24
CA LEU A 137 9.89 -12.43 -6.25
C LEU A 137 10.88 -11.34 -5.82
N VAL A 138 10.96 -10.25 -6.58
CA VAL A 138 11.66 -9.03 -6.19
C VAL A 138 10.63 -7.94 -5.92
N VAL A 139 10.65 -7.37 -4.73
CA VAL A 139 9.82 -6.21 -4.37
C VAL A 139 10.61 -4.93 -4.60
N LEU A 140 10.10 -4.05 -5.46
CA LEU A 140 10.73 -2.77 -5.79
C LEU A 140 10.08 -1.63 -5.01
N GLU A 141 10.90 -0.76 -4.43
CA GLU A 141 10.42 0.47 -3.79
C GLU A 141 9.91 1.50 -4.80
N ASN A 142 10.59 1.67 -5.94
CA ASN A 142 10.34 2.74 -6.88
C ASN A 142 9.69 2.22 -8.18
N ALA A 143 8.59 2.86 -8.58
CA ALA A 143 7.85 2.49 -9.79
C ALA A 143 8.68 2.67 -11.07
N SER A 144 9.57 3.67 -11.12
CA SER A 144 10.44 3.92 -12.26
C SER A 144 11.31 2.70 -12.55
N MET A 145 11.85 2.05 -11.51
CA MET A 145 12.65 0.84 -11.65
C MET A 145 11.85 -0.34 -12.22
N LEU A 146 10.56 -0.42 -11.93
CA LEU A 146 9.69 -1.44 -12.51
C LEU A 146 9.50 -1.21 -14.02
N ILE A 147 9.26 0.05 -14.41
CA ILE A 147 9.01 0.43 -15.80
C ILE A 147 10.26 0.25 -16.67
N THR A 148 11.44 0.57 -16.13
CA THR A 148 12.73 0.47 -16.83
C THR A 148 13.45 -0.85 -16.58
N LEU A 149 12.76 -1.90 -16.10
CA LEU A 149 13.37 -3.19 -15.73
C LEU A 149 14.34 -3.76 -16.79
N HIS A 150 13.99 -3.65 -18.07
CA HIS A 150 14.80 -4.13 -19.19
C HIS A 150 16.17 -3.43 -19.33
N GLU A 151 16.31 -2.24 -18.76
CA GLU A 151 17.56 -1.46 -18.82
C GLU A 151 18.56 -1.88 -17.74
N TRP A 152 18.10 -2.56 -16.67
CA TRP A 152 18.95 -2.80 -15.50
C TRP A 152 18.89 -4.22 -14.92
N TYR A 153 18.00 -5.10 -15.38
CA TYR A 153 17.89 -6.46 -14.83
C TYR A 153 19.20 -7.25 -14.88
N GLU A 154 20.08 -6.99 -15.85
CA GLU A 154 21.39 -7.67 -16.00
C GLU A 154 22.36 -7.36 -14.85
N TYR A 155 22.16 -6.25 -14.14
CA TYR A 155 22.95 -5.89 -12.96
C TYR A 155 22.56 -6.68 -11.71
N LEU A 156 21.45 -7.42 -11.75
CA LEU A 156 21.09 -8.35 -10.68
C LEU A 156 22.02 -9.57 -10.69
N PRO A 157 22.23 -10.22 -9.53
CA PRO A 157 22.85 -11.54 -9.51
C PRO A 157 22.08 -12.49 -10.42
N ARG A 158 22.78 -13.39 -11.14
CA ARG A 158 22.18 -14.29 -12.14
C ARG A 158 20.95 -15.05 -11.64
N SER A 159 20.94 -15.45 -10.37
CA SER A 159 19.78 -16.11 -9.75
C SER A 159 18.54 -15.22 -9.74
N TRP A 160 18.67 -13.91 -9.62
CA TRP A 160 17.56 -12.96 -9.54
C TRP A 160 17.09 -12.41 -10.90
N GLN A 161 17.82 -12.65 -11.99
CA GLN A 161 17.48 -12.13 -13.32
C GLN A 161 16.18 -12.73 -13.89
N SER A 162 15.81 -13.95 -13.50
CA SER A 162 14.56 -14.62 -13.90
C SER A 162 13.46 -14.52 -12.83
N SER A 163 13.41 -13.42 -12.09
CA SER A 163 12.39 -13.19 -11.05
C SER A 163 11.13 -12.53 -11.61
N LEU A 164 10.03 -12.68 -10.88
CA LEU A 164 8.89 -11.78 -11.01
C LEU A 164 9.17 -10.51 -10.19
N PHE A 165 8.87 -9.33 -10.72
CA PHE A 165 9.08 -8.06 -10.04
C PHE A 165 7.74 -7.44 -9.68
N VAL A 166 7.59 -6.94 -8.46
CA VAL A 166 6.38 -6.26 -8.00
C VAL A 166 6.73 -4.91 -7.40
N TYR A 167 6.01 -3.86 -7.79
CA TYR A 167 6.12 -2.57 -7.15
C TYR A 167 5.37 -2.56 -5.82
N ARG A 168 6.04 -2.13 -4.75
CA ARG A 168 5.47 -2.11 -3.39
C ARG A 168 4.26 -1.18 -3.23
N GLY A 169 4.15 -0.17 -4.10
CA GLY A 169 3.13 0.86 -4.00
C GLY A 169 3.32 1.89 -2.88
N GLN A 170 2.45 2.89 -2.87
CA GLN A 170 2.32 3.87 -1.79
C GLN A 170 0.94 3.72 -1.15
N GLY A 171 0.82 3.97 0.16
CA GLY A 171 -0.47 3.89 0.86
C GLY A 171 -1.07 2.48 0.86
N GLN A 172 -2.31 2.34 0.35
CA GLN A 172 -3.10 1.10 0.41
C GLN A 172 -2.41 -0.08 -0.31
N ASN A 173 -1.72 0.16 -1.42
CA ASN A 173 -1.00 -0.87 -2.18
C ASN A 173 0.09 -1.60 -1.36
N GLN A 174 0.64 -0.95 -0.32
CA GLN A 174 1.62 -1.60 0.56
C GLN A 174 0.99 -2.75 1.38
N SER A 175 -0.30 -2.65 1.72
CA SER A 175 -1.00 -3.71 2.42
C SER A 175 -1.21 -4.94 1.52
N THR A 176 -1.46 -4.73 0.23
CA THR A 176 -1.63 -5.78 -0.78
C THR A 176 -0.34 -6.57 -1.01
N VAL A 177 0.81 -5.91 -1.10
CA VAL A 177 2.10 -6.61 -1.22
C VAL A 177 2.41 -7.41 0.04
N LYS A 178 2.10 -6.89 1.24
CA LYS A 178 2.24 -7.67 2.48
C LYS A 178 1.34 -8.90 2.48
N ALA A 179 0.10 -8.78 2.00
CA ALA A 179 -0.83 -9.89 1.86
C ALA A 179 -0.29 -10.95 0.86
N LEU A 180 0.25 -10.52 -0.28
CA LEU A 180 0.91 -11.40 -1.24
C LEU A 180 2.04 -12.19 -0.57
N LEU A 181 2.94 -11.51 0.13
CA LEU A 181 4.08 -12.16 0.79
C LEU A 181 3.65 -13.21 1.83
N GLY A 182 2.52 -12.97 2.52
CA GLY A 182 1.93 -13.93 3.46
C GLY A 182 1.26 -15.15 2.79
N GLN A 183 0.86 -15.03 1.52
CA GLN A 183 0.26 -16.14 0.75
C GLN A 183 1.29 -16.98 -0.02
N LEU A 184 2.49 -16.45 -0.25
CA LEU A 184 3.57 -17.18 -0.90
C LEU A 184 4.11 -18.30 -0.02
N GLY A 185 4.39 -19.47 -0.60
CA GLY A 185 5.06 -20.58 0.09
C GLY A 185 6.39 -20.15 0.74
N TRP A 186 6.72 -20.69 1.91
CA TRP A 186 7.91 -20.32 2.70
C TRP A 186 9.24 -20.58 1.98
N ASN A 187 9.26 -21.51 1.02
CA ASN A 187 10.42 -21.85 0.20
C ASN A 187 10.66 -20.90 -0.96
N ILE A 188 9.72 -20.00 -1.28
CA ILE A 188 9.85 -19.04 -2.37
C ILE A 188 10.83 -17.94 -1.95
N PRO A 189 11.96 -17.74 -2.66
CA PRO A 189 12.90 -16.66 -2.36
C PRO A 189 12.28 -15.30 -2.68
N VAL A 190 12.40 -14.37 -1.73
CA VAL A 190 11.93 -13.00 -1.87
C VAL A 190 13.08 -12.05 -1.58
N ALA A 191 13.35 -11.13 -2.49
CA ALA A 191 14.30 -10.04 -2.26
C ALA A 191 13.60 -8.69 -2.29
N ILE A 192 14.10 -7.77 -1.48
CA ILE A 192 13.67 -6.38 -1.45
C ILE A 192 14.77 -5.55 -2.11
N TYR A 193 14.40 -4.81 -3.15
CA TYR A 193 15.25 -3.78 -3.72
C TYR A 193 14.63 -2.42 -3.39
N ALA A 194 15.33 -1.67 -2.55
CA ALA A 194 14.95 -0.36 -2.03
C ALA A 194 16.13 0.60 -2.21
N ASP A 195 15.90 1.89 -1.95
CA ASP A 195 17.02 2.85 -1.89
C ASP A 195 18.07 2.35 -0.87
N PHE A 196 19.36 2.48 -1.17
CA PHE A 196 20.43 2.13 -0.24
C PHE A 196 20.64 3.32 0.72
N ASP A 197 19.68 3.47 1.63
CA ASP A 197 19.65 4.48 2.68
C ASP A 197 18.94 3.95 3.95
N PRO A 198 18.89 4.70 5.06
CA PRO A 198 18.21 4.27 6.28
C PRO A 198 16.70 3.97 6.12
N SER A 199 16.01 4.67 5.22
CA SER A 199 14.58 4.47 4.96
C SER A 199 14.33 3.19 4.17
N GLY A 200 15.15 2.94 3.14
CA GLY A 200 15.21 1.69 2.38
C GLY A 200 15.47 0.49 3.26
N LEU A 201 16.45 0.59 4.17
CA LEU A 201 16.73 -0.49 5.12
C LEU A 201 15.56 -0.73 6.10
N SER A 202 14.84 0.32 6.50
CA SER A 202 13.61 0.17 7.29
C SER A 202 12.52 -0.59 6.54
N ILE A 203 12.43 -0.43 5.21
CA ILE A 203 11.48 -1.16 4.35
C ILE A 203 11.82 -2.64 4.31
N VAL A 204 13.10 -2.98 4.11
CA VAL A 204 13.59 -4.36 4.18
C VAL A 204 13.20 -5.02 5.50
N MET A 205 13.46 -4.34 6.62
CA MET A 205 13.11 -4.83 7.97
C MET A 205 11.61 -5.02 8.17
N ASN A 206 10.77 -4.18 7.56
CA ASN A 206 9.32 -4.33 7.65
C ASN A 206 8.83 -5.62 6.98
N TYR A 207 9.47 -6.04 5.89
CA TYR A 207 9.15 -7.29 5.21
C TYR A 207 9.77 -8.51 5.90
N LEU A 208 10.94 -8.35 6.53
CA LEU A 208 11.57 -9.40 7.33
C LEU A 208 10.69 -9.86 8.50
N ASN A 209 9.87 -8.95 9.06
CA ASN A 209 8.89 -9.28 10.10
C ASN A 209 7.72 -10.16 9.60
N ILE A 210 7.56 -10.32 8.29
CA ILE A 210 6.48 -11.11 7.68
C ILE A 210 7.01 -12.49 7.28
N ARG A 211 8.19 -12.53 6.66
CA ARG A 211 8.87 -13.75 6.21
C ARG A 211 10.37 -13.50 6.02
N PRO A 212 11.20 -14.56 5.94
CA PRO A 212 12.55 -14.44 5.43
C PRO A 212 12.56 -13.72 4.07
N VAL A 213 13.34 -12.66 3.99
CA VAL A 213 13.61 -11.90 2.78
C VAL A 213 15.09 -11.61 2.70
N SER A 214 15.59 -11.44 1.49
CA SER A 214 16.93 -10.93 1.22
C SER A 214 16.87 -9.45 0.87
N ALA A 215 18.00 -8.74 0.94
CA ALA A 215 18.14 -7.40 0.37
C ALA A 215 19.01 -7.44 -0.90
N LEU A 216 18.59 -6.70 -1.92
CA LEU A 216 19.44 -6.37 -3.06
C LEU A 216 20.13 -5.04 -2.77
N VAL A 217 21.45 -5.06 -2.72
CA VAL A 217 22.28 -3.90 -2.37
C VAL A 217 23.37 -3.70 -3.41
N PRO A 218 23.99 -2.50 -3.49
CA PRO A 218 25.15 -2.29 -4.36
C PRO A 218 26.27 -3.27 -4.02
N LYS A 219 26.89 -3.87 -5.03
CA LYS A 219 28.02 -4.76 -4.81
C LYS A 219 29.19 -4.03 -4.17
N GLY A 220 29.78 -4.62 -3.12
CA GLY A 220 30.88 -3.99 -2.40
C GLY A 220 30.42 -2.82 -1.52
N TRP A 221 29.17 -2.84 -1.08
CA TRP A 221 28.58 -1.81 -0.23
C TRP A 221 29.41 -1.53 1.04
N GLU A 222 30.18 -2.50 1.55
CA GLU A 222 31.04 -2.29 2.73
C GLU A 222 32.14 -1.26 2.52
N ALA A 223 32.56 -1.04 1.28
CA ALA A 223 33.63 -0.12 0.91
C ALA A 223 33.10 1.23 0.40
N LEU A 224 31.78 1.46 0.42
CA LEU A 224 31.19 2.73 0.01
C LEU A 224 31.66 3.85 0.94
N GLN A 225 32.01 4.99 0.37
CA GLN A 225 32.49 6.17 1.08
C GLN A 225 31.60 7.38 0.80
N ASN A 226 31.64 8.37 1.69
CA ASN A 226 30.82 9.58 1.56
C ASN A 226 30.99 10.32 0.22
N ASN A 227 32.20 10.29 -0.35
CA ASN A 227 32.57 10.95 -1.60
C ASN A 227 32.12 10.20 -2.87
N HIS A 228 31.42 9.06 -2.73
CA HIS A 228 30.97 8.28 -3.87
C HIS A 228 30.05 9.13 -4.78
N PRO A 229 30.23 9.12 -6.12
CA PRO A 229 29.49 10.02 -7.03
C PRO A 229 27.96 9.89 -6.96
N CYS A 230 27.47 8.71 -6.60
CA CYS A 230 26.04 8.44 -6.48
C CYS A 230 25.45 8.84 -5.10
N ASN A 231 26.28 9.26 -4.14
CA ASN A 231 25.86 9.56 -2.78
C ASN A 231 25.12 10.90 -2.69
N ARG A 232 23.96 10.89 -2.01
CA ARG A 232 23.14 12.06 -1.72
C ARG A 232 23.13 12.36 -0.22
N THR A 233 24.23 12.96 0.26
CA THR A 233 24.42 13.27 1.70
C THR A 233 23.30 14.17 2.25
N ASP A 234 22.76 15.08 1.44
CA ASP A 234 21.61 15.91 1.77
C ASP A 234 20.37 15.07 2.12
N LYS A 235 20.02 14.08 1.29
CA LYS A 235 18.93 13.14 1.56
C LYS A 235 19.18 12.33 2.82
N TYR A 236 20.42 11.89 3.05
CA TYR A 236 20.76 11.16 4.27
C TYR A 236 20.47 12.02 5.53
N LEU A 237 20.90 13.28 5.55
CA LEU A 237 20.70 14.18 6.69
C LEU A 237 19.21 14.45 6.96
N ASP A 238 18.43 14.69 5.90
CA ASP A 238 16.98 14.89 5.99
C ASP A 238 16.25 13.70 6.61
N GLN A 239 16.68 12.49 6.25
CA GLN A 239 16.09 11.25 6.76
C GLN A 239 16.54 10.96 8.20
N PHE A 240 17.82 11.14 8.51
CA PHE A 240 18.38 10.85 9.83
C PHE A 240 17.68 11.66 10.94
N SER A 241 17.32 12.91 10.65
CA SER A 241 16.57 13.76 11.59
C SER A 241 15.16 13.24 11.91
N LYS A 242 14.53 12.50 10.98
CA LYS A 242 13.16 11.99 11.08
C LYS A 242 13.07 10.58 11.67
N LEU A 243 14.20 9.87 11.75
CA LEU A 243 14.26 8.44 12.04
C LEU A 243 14.83 8.17 13.44
N THR A 244 14.15 8.71 14.46
CA THR A 244 14.43 8.36 15.86
C THR A 244 14.10 6.88 16.10
N ASN A 245 15.01 6.14 16.76
CA ASN A 245 14.89 4.71 17.12
C ASN A 245 15.23 3.65 16.05
N LEU A 246 15.82 4.01 14.90
CA LEU A 246 16.26 2.99 13.93
C LEU A 246 17.40 2.09 14.43
N LYS A 247 18.33 2.66 15.22
CA LYS A 247 19.49 1.91 15.73
C LYS A 247 19.08 0.69 16.55
N ASP A 248 18.06 0.82 17.38
CA ASP A 248 17.53 -0.28 18.21
C ASP A 248 16.76 -1.32 17.38
N ARG A 249 16.19 -0.92 16.23
CA ARG A 249 15.54 -1.86 15.29
C ARG A 249 16.56 -2.69 14.55
N PHE A 250 17.68 -2.11 14.13
CA PHE A 250 18.68 -2.80 13.31
C PHE A 250 19.62 -3.70 14.11
N THR A 251 19.95 -3.33 15.36
CA THR A 251 20.84 -4.12 16.23
C THR A 251 20.36 -5.54 16.52
N LYS A 252 19.08 -5.85 16.27
CA LYS A 252 18.53 -7.20 16.42
C LYS A 252 19.00 -8.19 15.37
N ASN A 253 19.50 -7.73 14.22
CA ASN A 253 19.99 -8.59 13.13
C ASN A 253 21.40 -8.14 12.70
N SER A 254 22.34 -9.09 12.58
CA SER A 254 23.76 -8.80 12.33
C SER A 254 24.00 -8.06 11.01
N TYR A 255 23.38 -8.50 9.92
CA TYR A 255 23.56 -7.91 8.59
C TYR A 255 22.89 -6.53 8.43
N PRO A 256 21.60 -6.33 8.75
CA PRO A 256 21.00 -4.98 8.74
C PRO A 256 21.76 -4.00 9.63
N HIS A 257 22.28 -4.46 10.78
CA HIS A 257 23.11 -3.63 11.63
C HIS A 257 24.43 -3.22 10.96
N LYS A 258 25.11 -4.15 10.28
CA LYS A 258 26.35 -3.88 9.53
C LYS A 258 26.11 -2.87 8.39
N ILE A 259 25.04 -3.07 7.60
CA ILE A 259 24.61 -2.15 6.54
C ILE A 259 24.34 -0.75 7.11
N PHE A 260 23.54 -0.67 8.18
CA PHE A 260 23.23 0.59 8.83
C PHE A 260 24.48 1.30 9.37
N THR A 261 25.45 0.56 9.88
CA THR A 261 26.70 1.12 10.41
C THR A 261 27.52 1.79 9.31
N VAL A 262 27.61 1.17 8.13
CA VAL A 262 28.27 1.77 6.97
C VAL A 262 27.52 3.03 6.53
N MET A 263 26.20 2.95 6.40
CA MET A 263 25.36 4.12 6.06
C MET A 263 25.55 5.27 7.04
N GLN A 264 25.65 4.97 8.34
CA GLN A 264 25.83 5.97 9.39
C GLN A 264 27.22 6.61 9.36
N THR A 265 28.26 5.79 9.21
CA THR A 265 29.66 6.23 9.22
C THR A 265 29.95 7.12 8.02
N GLU A 266 29.48 6.71 6.84
CA GLU A 266 29.80 7.35 5.56
C GLU A 266 28.67 8.27 5.07
N LYS A 267 27.60 8.44 5.86
CA LYS A 267 26.41 9.25 5.53
C LYS A 267 25.88 8.92 4.13
N ILE A 268 25.62 7.64 3.89
CA ILE A 268 25.26 7.12 2.58
C ILE A 268 23.75 7.16 2.37
N ALA A 269 23.35 7.74 1.25
CA ALA A 269 22.04 7.53 0.64
C ALA A 269 22.20 7.41 -0.89
N LEU A 270 22.05 6.19 -1.41
CA LEU A 270 22.06 5.90 -2.85
C LEU A 270 20.64 5.54 -3.30
N MET A 271 20.18 6.15 -4.39
CA MET A 271 18.85 5.87 -4.94
C MET A 271 18.89 4.65 -5.85
N GLN A 272 17.78 3.93 -5.99
CA GLN A 272 17.70 2.74 -6.85
C GLN A 272 18.10 3.03 -8.30
N GLU A 273 17.80 4.22 -8.82
CA GLU A 273 18.11 4.63 -10.19
C GLU A 273 19.62 4.70 -10.45
N ASN A 274 20.44 4.79 -9.40
CA ASN A 274 21.89 4.77 -9.52
C ASN A 274 22.45 3.39 -9.90
N VAL A 275 21.61 2.34 -10.03
CA VAL A 275 22.07 0.98 -10.39
C VAL A 275 22.93 0.95 -11.64
N LEU A 276 22.60 1.77 -12.66
CA LEU A 276 23.35 1.86 -13.90
C LEU A 276 24.77 2.39 -13.70
N LEU A 277 24.99 3.21 -12.66
CA LEU A 277 26.29 3.77 -12.30
C LEU A 277 27.06 2.83 -11.35
N LEU A 278 26.33 2.11 -10.50
CA LEU A 278 26.90 1.17 -9.52
C LEU A 278 27.36 -0.15 -10.15
N SER A 279 26.96 -0.43 -11.40
CA SER A 279 27.44 -1.51 -12.26
C SER A 279 27.13 -2.95 -11.82
N GLU A 280 26.78 -3.22 -10.55
CA GLU A 280 26.34 -4.54 -10.11
C GLU A 280 25.61 -4.48 -8.75
N LEU A 281 24.63 -5.35 -8.56
CA LEU A 281 23.96 -5.59 -7.28
C LEU A 281 24.37 -6.95 -6.72
N GLU A 282 24.39 -7.08 -5.39
CA GLU A 282 24.52 -8.34 -4.69
C GLU A 282 23.34 -8.60 -3.76
N CYS A 283 23.12 -9.87 -3.43
CA CYS A 283 22.02 -10.30 -2.59
C CYS A 283 22.53 -10.69 -1.20
N ILE A 284 21.99 -10.05 -0.16
CA ILE A 284 22.28 -10.36 1.24
C ILE A 284 21.10 -11.09 1.85
N GLU A 285 21.36 -12.28 2.38
CA GLU A 285 20.40 -13.06 3.15
C GLU A 285 20.50 -12.67 4.63
N PHE A 286 19.35 -12.56 5.31
CA PHE A 286 19.24 -12.17 6.72
C PHE A 286 18.91 -13.35 7.63
#